data_AF-A0A183HK88-F1
#
_entry.id   AF-A0A183HK88-F1
#
_cell.length_a   1.000
_cell.length_b   1.000
_cell.length_c   1.000
_cell.angle_alpha   90.00
_cell.angle_beta   90.00
_cell.angle_gamma   90.00
#
_symmetry.space_group_name_H-M   'P 1'
#
loop_
_entity.id
_entity.type
_entity.pdbx_description
1 polymer ?
#
loop_
_entity_poly.entity_id
_entity_poly.type
_entity_poly.pdbx_seq_one_letter_code
_entity_poly.pdbx_strand_id
1 'polypeptide(L)'
;MGMLVKKCFVTDGEGTDHPVLDSDGCSLDNFLLGELVYDSTLMKAYAQSQVFKYADSNRLFFTCQIQLCQKIMNSCSGITPPKCSKEIEVNERRNRRSALHLSSSGKIDQQLVEMDVSSSEMLIGGIDDMLIDTSSSSCFSPFLIALSNFILFILITALLAIVVAMKKKHGKQSFVLIYL
;
A
#
# COMPACT_ATOMS: atom_id res chain seq x y z
N MET A 1 -4.18 -22.99 -5.00
CA MET A 1 -4.57 -21.70 -5.57
C MET A 1 -3.33 -20.92 -5.96
N GLY A 2 -3.45 -20.08 -6.97
CA GLY A 2 -2.43 -19.12 -7.41
C GLY A 2 -3.11 -17.91 -8.04
N MET A 3 -2.35 -16.87 -8.31
CA MET A 3 -2.85 -15.63 -8.92
C MET A 3 -1.95 -15.19 -10.08
N LEU A 4 -2.54 -14.52 -11.06
CA LEU A 4 -1.85 -13.74 -12.09
C LEU A 4 -2.25 -12.28 -11.89
N VAL A 5 -1.27 -11.40 -11.70
CA VAL A 5 -1.46 -9.96 -11.84
C VAL A 5 -1.44 -9.66 -13.33
N LYS A 6 -2.53 -9.13 -13.87
CA LYS A 6 -2.67 -8.76 -15.28
C LYS A 6 -2.32 -7.28 -15.43
N LYS A 7 -3.10 -6.55 -16.24
CA LYS A 7 -2.98 -5.11 -16.41
C LYS A 7 -3.06 -4.37 -15.07
N CYS A 8 -2.10 -3.47 -14.90
CA CYS A 8 -2.07 -2.49 -13.83
C CYS A 8 -1.98 -1.11 -14.43
N PHE A 9 -2.63 -0.15 -13.78
CA PHE A 9 -2.59 1.25 -14.14
C PHE A 9 -2.27 2.11 -12.93
N VAL A 10 -1.66 3.26 -13.21
CA VAL A 10 -1.30 4.26 -12.22
C VAL A 10 -2.04 5.55 -12.51
N THR A 11 -2.62 6.14 -11.47
CA THR A 11 -3.38 7.39 -11.54
C THR A 11 -3.05 8.28 -10.34
N ASP A 12 -3.32 9.57 -10.45
CA ASP A 12 -3.20 10.55 -9.37
C ASP A 12 -4.53 10.79 -8.62
N GLY A 13 -5.58 10.07 -9.00
CA GLY A 13 -6.93 10.14 -8.43
C GLY A 13 -7.88 11.09 -9.18
N GLU A 14 -7.38 12.00 -10.02
CA GLU A 14 -8.19 12.96 -10.79
C GLU A 14 -7.77 13.06 -12.28
N GLY A 15 -7.02 12.08 -12.78
CA GLY A 15 -6.42 12.10 -14.11
C GLY A 15 -6.73 10.87 -14.97
N THR A 16 -5.86 10.67 -15.97
CA THR A 16 -5.93 9.54 -16.90
C THR A 16 -5.18 8.34 -16.33
N ASP A 17 -5.70 7.14 -16.54
CA ASP A 17 -5.02 5.90 -16.17
C ASP A 17 -3.83 5.64 -17.11
N HIS A 18 -2.63 5.52 -16.53
CA HIS A 18 -1.42 5.17 -17.26
C HIS A 18 -1.05 3.71 -17.03
N PRO A 19 -1.06 2.85 -18.07
CA PRO A 19 -0.77 1.44 -17.90
C PRO A 19 0.71 1.22 -17.60
N VAL A 20 1.00 0.37 -16.61
CA VAL A 20 2.37 -0.03 -16.23
C VAL A 20 2.63 -1.52 -16.45
N LEU A 21 1.57 -2.34 -16.47
CA LEU A 21 1.61 -3.73 -16.92
C LEU A 21 0.64 -3.93 -18.10
N ASP A 22 1.01 -4.81 -19.02
CA ASP A 22 0.14 -5.23 -20.11
C ASP A 22 -0.96 -6.22 -19.66
N SER A 23 -1.78 -6.70 -20.60
CA SER A 23 -2.88 -7.64 -20.30
C SER A 23 -2.42 -9.01 -19.80
N ASP A 24 -1.17 -9.37 -20.07
CA ASP A 24 -0.59 -10.67 -19.75
C ASP A 24 0.22 -10.62 -18.44
N GLY A 25 0.42 -9.42 -17.88
CA GLY A 25 1.11 -9.21 -16.60
C GLY A 25 2.60 -8.91 -16.74
N CYS A 26 3.04 -8.47 -17.93
CA CYS A 26 4.41 -8.06 -18.21
C CYS A 26 4.57 -6.55 -18.09
N SER A 27 5.74 -6.11 -17.64
CA SER A 27 6.02 -4.68 -17.53
C SER A 27 6.10 -4.00 -18.89
N LEU A 28 5.47 -2.84 -18.99
CA LEU A 28 5.56 -1.95 -20.16
C LEU A 28 6.81 -1.07 -20.13
N ASP A 29 7.38 -0.84 -18.94
CA ASP A 29 8.58 -0.05 -18.74
C ASP A 29 9.34 -0.59 -17.50
N ASN A 30 10.38 -1.38 -17.77
CA ASN A 30 11.22 -1.99 -16.74
C ASN A 30 12.03 -0.98 -15.90
N PHE A 31 12.16 0.27 -16.37
CA PHE A 31 12.80 1.33 -15.59
C PHE A 31 11.83 1.86 -14.52
N LEU A 32 10.56 2.07 -14.87
CA LEU A 32 9.55 2.55 -13.93
C LEU A 32 9.08 1.46 -12.97
N LEU A 33 8.68 0.30 -13.49
CA LEU A 33 8.22 -0.85 -12.73
C LEU A 33 8.87 -2.11 -13.29
N GLY A 34 9.73 -2.76 -12.52
CA GLY A 34 10.35 -4.01 -12.95
C GLY A 34 9.32 -5.15 -13.15
N GLU A 35 9.73 -6.19 -13.86
CA GLU A 35 8.92 -7.41 -14.01
C GLU A 35 8.50 -7.99 -12.65
N LEU A 36 7.28 -8.51 -12.59
CA LEU A 36 6.73 -9.11 -11.37
C LEU A 36 7.44 -10.42 -11.04
N VAL A 37 7.95 -10.51 -9.82
CA VAL A 37 8.51 -11.71 -9.24
C VAL A 37 7.46 -12.39 -8.37
N TYR A 38 7.13 -13.62 -8.73
CA TYR A 38 6.20 -14.47 -7.98
C TYR A 38 6.97 -15.37 -7.03
N ASP A 39 6.42 -15.60 -5.84
CA ASP A 39 6.96 -16.57 -4.90
C ASP A 39 6.61 -18.02 -5.30
N SER A 40 7.18 -19.00 -4.60
CA SER A 40 6.89 -20.43 -4.87
C SER A 40 5.42 -20.79 -4.61
N THR A 41 4.72 -20.02 -3.76
CA THR A 41 3.29 -20.23 -3.49
C THR A 41 2.39 -19.66 -4.58
N LEU A 42 2.90 -18.88 -5.54
CA LEU A 42 2.13 -18.19 -6.59
C LEU A 42 0.98 -17.34 -6.05
N MET A 43 0.98 -17.04 -4.75
CA MET A 43 -0.03 -16.22 -4.07
C MET A 43 0.55 -14.88 -3.65
N LYS A 44 1.86 -14.68 -3.84
CA LYS A 44 2.53 -13.41 -3.65
C LYS A 44 3.29 -13.04 -4.91
N ALA A 45 3.08 -11.81 -5.36
CA ALA A 45 3.83 -11.18 -6.43
C ALA A 45 4.33 -9.83 -5.93
N TYR A 46 5.51 -9.42 -6.38
CA TYR A 46 6.07 -8.11 -6.08
C TYR A 46 6.98 -7.66 -7.23
N ALA A 47 7.12 -6.35 -7.39
CA ALA A 47 8.05 -5.73 -8.33
C ALA A 47 8.80 -4.60 -7.63
N GLN A 48 10.01 -4.33 -8.09
CA GLN A 48 10.72 -3.12 -7.71
C GLN A 48 10.27 -1.98 -8.62
N SER A 49 9.81 -0.88 -8.04
CA SER A 49 9.46 0.35 -8.77
C SER A 49 10.46 1.43 -8.48
N GLN A 50 10.81 2.24 -9.47
CA GLN A 50 11.38 3.55 -9.21
C GLN A 50 10.28 4.52 -8.81
N VAL A 51 10.60 5.48 -7.95
CA VAL A 51 9.65 6.49 -7.50
C VAL A 51 9.52 7.55 -8.59
N PHE A 52 8.29 7.78 -9.07
CA PHE A 52 7.96 8.81 -10.06
C PHE A 52 6.73 9.59 -9.59
N LYS A 53 6.51 10.81 -10.05
CA LYS A 53 5.29 11.58 -9.73
C LYS A 53 4.70 12.24 -10.98
N TYR A 54 3.41 12.54 -10.94
CA TYR A 54 2.79 13.44 -11.91
C TYR A 54 3.24 14.89 -11.64
N ALA A 55 3.19 15.74 -12.66
CA ALA A 55 3.64 17.13 -12.54
C ALA A 55 2.79 17.93 -11.54
N ASP A 56 1.48 17.68 -11.56
CA ASP A 56 0.48 18.47 -10.83
C ASP A 56 -0.04 17.78 -9.55
N SER A 57 0.40 16.54 -9.29
CA SER A 57 -0.04 15.75 -8.12
C SER A 57 1.11 14.96 -7.52
N ASN A 58 1.18 14.98 -6.19
CA ASN A 58 2.10 14.17 -5.39
C ASN A 58 1.46 12.84 -4.94
N ARG A 59 0.23 12.54 -5.37
CA ARG A 59 -0.50 11.31 -5.03
C ARG A 59 -0.38 10.31 -6.16
N LEU A 60 -0.16 9.05 -5.80
CA LEU A 60 -0.26 7.91 -6.73
C LEU A 60 -1.16 6.81 -6.18
N PHE A 61 -1.90 6.19 -7.08
CA PHE A 61 -2.69 4.99 -6.86
C PHE A 61 -2.36 3.97 -7.93
N PHE A 62 -2.00 2.75 -7.51
CA PHE A 62 -1.83 1.61 -8.40
C PHE A 62 -3.09 0.76 -8.34
N THR A 63 -3.70 0.46 -9.48
CA THR A 63 -4.83 -0.46 -9.55
C THR A 63 -4.53 -1.57 -10.53
N CYS A 64 -4.70 -2.81 -10.08
CA CYS A 64 -4.32 -4.01 -10.81
C CYS A 64 -5.49 -4.97 -10.92
N GLN A 65 -5.64 -5.57 -12.09
CA GLN A 65 -6.56 -6.68 -12.29
C GLN A 65 -5.88 -8.00 -11.89
N ILE A 66 -6.47 -8.72 -10.95
CA ILE A 66 -5.97 -10.00 -10.43
C ILE A 66 -6.86 -11.14 -10.95
N GLN A 67 -6.23 -12.16 -11.52
CA GLN A 67 -6.89 -13.36 -12.00
C GLN A 67 -6.49 -14.56 -11.14
N LEU A 68 -7.45 -15.31 -10.61
CA LEU A 68 -7.17 -16.48 -9.78
C LEU A 68 -7.15 -17.78 -10.61
N CYS A 69 -6.27 -18.71 -10.23
CA CYS A 69 -6.14 -20.03 -10.87
C CYS A 69 -6.04 -21.18 -9.84
N GLN A 70 -6.46 -22.38 -10.24
CA GLN A 70 -6.42 -23.57 -9.39
C GLN A 70 -5.19 -24.43 -9.69
N LYS A 71 -4.25 -24.47 -8.74
CA LYS A 71 -3.03 -25.31 -8.84
C LYS A 71 -3.30 -26.80 -9.02
N ILE A 72 -4.37 -27.33 -8.42
CA ILE A 72 -4.66 -28.78 -8.37
C ILE A 72 -4.92 -29.35 -9.77
N MET A 73 -5.41 -28.53 -10.70
CA MET A 73 -5.70 -28.94 -12.08
C MET A 73 -4.61 -28.53 -13.07
N ASN A 74 -3.40 -28.17 -12.60
CA ASN A 74 -2.37 -27.53 -13.42
C ASN A 74 -2.85 -26.28 -14.18
N SER A 75 -3.98 -25.68 -13.76
CA SER A 75 -4.59 -24.53 -14.46
C SER A 75 -3.75 -23.26 -14.34
N CYS A 76 -2.81 -23.19 -13.39
CA CYS A 76 -1.85 -22.10 -13.29
C CYS A 76 -0.62 -22.29 -14.21
N SER A 77 -0.39 -23.51 -14.71
CA SER A 77 0.81 -23.84 -15.49
C SER A 77 0.78 -23.15 -16.85
N GLY A 78 1.78 -22.34 -17.14
CA GLY A 78 1.84 -21.53 -18.37
C GLY A 78 1.02 -20.24 -18.33
N ILE A 79 0.34 -19.94 -17.22
CA ILE A 79 -0.36 -18.68 -16.96
C ILE A 79 0.45 -17.84 -15.96
N THR A 80 0.81 -18.42 -14.81
CA THR A 80 1.61 -17.75 -13.76
C THR A 80 2.87 -18.56 -13.45
N PRO A 81 4.06 -17.93 -13.39
CA PRO A 81 4.35 -16.54 -13.76
C PRO A 81 4.21 -16.30 -15.27
N PRO A 82 3.92 -15.06 -15.70
CA PRO A 82 3.85 -14.74 -17.13
C PRO A 82 5.21 -14.89 -17.80
N LYS A 83 5.21 -15.22 -19.09
CA LYS A 83 6.42 -15.34 -19.89
C LYS A 83 6.69 -14.02 -20.60
N CYS A 84 7.31 -13.10 -19.89
CA CYS A 84 7.71 -11.82 -20.47
C CYS A 84 8.98 -11.97 -21.28
N SER A 85 8.98 -11.42 -22.49
CA SER A 85 10.18 -11.40 -23.33
C SER A 85 11.20 -10.51 -22.65
N LYS A 86 12.30 -11.06 -22.16
CA LYS A 86 13.46 -10.25 -21.78
C LYS A 86 13.85 -9.47 -23.04
N GLU A 87 13.68 -8.15 -23.01
CA GLU A 87 14.01 -7.29 -24.15
C GLU A 87 15.39 -7.68 -24.70
N ILE A 88 15.40 -8.17 -25.93
CA ILE A 88 16.61 -8.17 -26.74
C ILE A 88 16.91 -6.70 -27.00
N GLU A 89 18.05 -6.25 -26.47
CA GLU A 89 18.64 -4.96 -26.75
C GLU A 89 18.58 -4.63 -28.25
N VAL A 90 18.12 -3.41 -28.52
CA VAL A 90 18.27 -2.60 -29.73
C VAL A 90 19.31 -3.13 -30.73
N ASN A 91 18.85 -3.81 -31.78
CA ASN A 91 19.36 -3.68 -33.14
C ASN A 91 18.50 -4.53 -34.07
N GLU A 92 17.52 -3.93 -34.76
CA GLU A 92 17.21 -4.24 -36.16
C GLU A 92 16.40 -3.08 -36.75
N ARG A 93 17.15 -2.10 -37.29
CA ARG A 93 16.61 -1.21 -38.31
C ARG A 93 16.30 -2.04 -39.55
N ARG A 94 15.05 -1.90 -40.04
CA ARG A 94 14.55 -2.33 -41.35
C ARG A 94 14.46 -3.83 -41.60
N ASN A 95 13.27 -4.40 -41.35
CA ASN A 95 12.57 -5.04 -42.45
C ASN A 95 11.04 -5.00 -42.28
N ARG A 96 10.37 -4.47 -43.31
CA ARG A 96 8.92 -4.44 -43.44
C ARG A 96 8.45 -5.81 -43.94
N ARG A 97 7.27 -6.24 -43.45
CA ARG A 97 6.46 -7.43 -43.83
C ARG A 97 7.03 -8.70 -43.19
N SER A 98 6.32 -9.41 -42.31
CA SER A 98 5.11 -10.16 -42.68
C SER A 98 4.44 -10.79 -41.45
N ALA A 99 3.15 -11.10 -41.61
CA ALA A 99 2.38 -12.15 -40.93
C ALA A 99 1.87 -11.88 -39.50
N LEU A 100 0.58 -11.54 -39.49
CA LEU A 100 -0.39 -11.76 -38.42
C LEU A 100 -0.21 -13.17 -37.82
N HIS A 101 0.16 -13.26 -36.55
CA HIS A 101 0.04 -14.51 -35.80
C HIS A 101 -1.01 -14.30 -34.72
N LEU A 102 -2.24 -14.66 -35.08
CA LEU A 102 -3.35 -14.78 -34.15
C LEU A 102 -3.03 -15.97 -33.23
N SER A 103 -2.41 -15.69 -32.09
CA SER A 103 -2.33 -16.68 -31.02
C SER A 103 -3.71 -16.78 -30.40
N SER A 104 -4.53 -17.64 -31.01
CA SER A 104 -5.77 -18.14 -30.43
C SER A 104 -5.43 -18.90 -29.16
N SER A 105 -5.31 -18.19 -28.04
CA SER A 105 -5.37 -18.80 -26.72
C SER A 105 -6.79 -19.35 -26.57
N GLY A 106 -6.90 -20.68 -26.55
CA GLY A 106 -8.16 -21.38 -26.43
C GLY A 106 -8.95 -20.81 -25.24
N LYS A 107 -10.13 -20.26 -25.53
CA LYS A 107 -11.14 -19.97 -24.51
C LYS A 107 -11.54 -21.28 -23.86
N ILE A 108 -10.87 -21.64 -22.79
CA ILE A 108 -11.48 -22.48 -21.77
C ILE A 108 -12.46 -21.55 -21.06
N ASP A 109 -13.76 -21.79 -21.28
CA ASP A 109 -14.85 -21.22 -20.50
C ASP A 109 -14.79 -21.79 -19.07
N GLN A 110 -13.73 -21.44 -18.35
CA GLN A 110 -13.65 -21.56 -16.91
C GLN A 110 -14.02 -20.19 -16.39
N GLN A 111 -15.01 -20.15 -15.50
CA GLN A 111 -15.39 -18.97 -14.75
C GLN A 111 -14.14 -18.39 -14.07
N LEU A 112 -13.51 -17.46 -14.77
CA LEU A 112 -12.24 -16.90 -14.42
C LEU A 112 -12.53 -15.81 -13.41
N VAL A 113 -12.11 -16.02 -12.17
CA VAL A 113 -12.34 -15.03 -11.12
C VAL A 113 -11.32 -13.92 -11.32
N GLU A 114 -11.78 -12.82 -11.91
CA GLU A 114 -11.04 -11.57 -12.04
C GLU A 114 -11.55 -10.58 -10.99
N MET A 115 -10.63 -9.85 -10.36
CA MET A 115 -10.92 -8.84 -9.35
C MET A 115 -9.94 -7.68 -9.43
N ASP A 116 -10.41 -6.46 -9.23
CA ASP A 116 -9.56 -5.28 -9.23
C ASP A 116 -9.12 -4.93 -7.80
N VAL A 117 -7.83 -4.70 -7.63
CA VAL A 117 -7.22 -4.33 -6.34
C VAL A 117 -6.51 -3.01 -6.52
N SER A 118 -6.87 -2.03 -5.69
CA SER A 118 -6.22 -0.73 -5.64
C SER A 118 -5.31 -0.63 -4.43
N SER A 119 -4.17 0.05 -4.58
CA SER A 119 -3.28 0.39 -3.48
C SER A 119 -3.90 1.47 -2.60
N SER A 120 -3.38 1.59 -1.39
CA SER A 120 -3.56 2.82 -0.62
C SER A 120 -2.91 4.02 -1.35
N GLU A 121 -3.32 5.23 -0.98
CA GLU A 121 -2.70 6.47 -1.43
C GLU A 121 -1.20 6.48 -1.12
N MET A 122 -0.38 6.72 -2.14
CA MET A 122 1.06 6.90 -2.00
C MET A 122 1.41 8.36 -2.22
N LEU A 123 1.98 9.00 -1.20
CA LEU A 123 2.44 10.38 -1.25
C LEU A 123 3.94 10.43 -1.60
N ILE A 124 4.27 11.18 -2.65
CA ILE A 124 5.63 11.31 -3.16
C ILE A 124 6.07 12.75 -2.95
N GLY A 125 6.77 12.97 -1.83
CA GLY A 125 7.34 14.26 -1.51
C GLY A 125 8.45 14.65 -2.48
N GLY A 126 8.43 15.92 -2.90
CA GLY A 126 9.59 16.55 -3.50
C GLY A 126 10.67 16.84 -2.47
N ILE A 127 11.86 17.20 -2.95
CA ILE A 127 12.98 17.70 -2.14
C ILE A 127 12.62 18.99 -1.36
N ASP A 128 11.60 19.72 -1.80
CA ASP A 128 11.03 20.93 -1.24
C ASP A 128 9.95 20.67 -0.16
N ASP A 129 9.19 19.58 -0.27
CA ASP A 129 8.15 19.19 0.71
C ASP A 129 8.74 18.67 2.03
N MET A 130 9.99 18.20 2.00
CA MET A 130 10.72 17.74 3.18
C MET A 130 10.96 18.83 4.23
N LEU A 131 10.82 20.11 3.85
CA LEU A 131 11.01 21.24 4.78
C LEU A 131 9.81 21.51 5.69
N ILE A 132 8.64 20.88 5.46
CA ILE A 132 7.42 21.15 6.25
C ILE A 132 7.17 20.08 7.34
N ASP A 133 7.64 18.84 7.16
CA ASP A 133 7.31 17.75 8.11
C ASP A 133 8.33 17.50 9.24
N THR A 134 9.47 18.19 9.23
CA THR A 134 10.47 18.06 10.31
C THR A 134 10.02 18.62 11.67
N SER A 135 8.86 19.28 11.77
CA SER A 135 8.35 19.80 13.06
C SER A 135 7.23 18.98 13.73
N SER A 136 6.68 17.91 13.12
CA SER A 136 5.55 17.21 13.78
C SER A 136 5.35 15.71 13.53
N SER A 137 6.09 15.02 12.66
CA SER A 137 5.89 13.56 12.49
C SER A 137 6.72 12.74 13.49
N SER A 138 6.38 12.83 14.78
CA SER A 138 6.85 11.82 15.73
C SER A 138 5.97 10.57 15.58
N CYS A 139 6.53 9.48 15.06
CA CYS A 139 5.84 8.18 14.98
C CYS A 139 5.59 7.62 16.39
N PHE A 140 4.55 8.11 17.05
CA PHE A 140 4.06 7.50 18.27
C PHE A 140 3.00 6.46 17.91
N SER A 141 3.28 5.21 18.24
CA SER A 141 2.28 4.16 18.22
C SER A 141 1.04 4.63 19.00
N PRO A 142 -0.19 4.38 18.50
CA PRO A 142 -1.43 4.77 19.19
C PRO A 142 -1.50 4.25 20.63
N PHE A 143 -0.78 3.16 20.92
CA PHE A 143 -0.61 2.62 22.26
C PHE A 143 0.08 3.60 23.24
N LEU A 144 1.12 4.32 22.80
CA LEU A 144 1.87 5.25 23.65
C LEU A 144 1.04 6.50 24.00
N ILE A 145 0.21 6.96 23.07
CA ILE A 145 -0.72 8.08 23.28
C ILE A 145 -1.79 7.68 24.30
N ALA A 146 -2.31 6.45 24.21
CA ALA A 146 -3.27 5.94 25.19
C ALA A 146 -2.66 5.84 26.60
N LEU A 147 -1.41 5.38 26.72
CA LEU A 147 -0.70 5.32 28.00
C LEU A 147 -0.44 6.70 28.61
N SER A 148 -0.08 7.69 27.78
CA SER A 148 0.13 9.06 28.23
C SER A 148 -1.13 9.65 28.87
N ASN A 149 -2.28 9.48 28.22
CA ASN A 149 -3.57 9.94 28.74
C ASN A 149 -3.99 9.21 30.02
N PHE A 150 -3.70 7.91 30.12
CA PHE A 150 -3.97 7.14 31.33
C PHE A 150 -3.14 7.64 32.53
N ILE A 151 -1.84 7.89 32.31
CA ILE A 151 -0.95 8.43 33.35
C ILE A 151 -1.44 9.81 33.82
N LEU A 152 -1.85 10.68 32.89
CA LEU A 152 -2.38 12.01 33.23
C LEU A 152 -3.66 11.91 34.08
N PHE A 153 -4.57 10.99 33.74
CA PHE A 153 -5.79 10.77 34.50
C PHE A 153 -5.51 10.28 35.93
N ILE A 154 -4.53 9.38 36.09
CA ILE A 154 -4.09 8.91 37.42
C ILE A 154 -3.48 10.05 38.26
N LEU A 155 -2.68 10.93 37.65
CA LEU A 155 -2.11 12.08 38.36
C LEU A 155 -3.19 13.08 38.81
N ILE A 156 -4.18 13.37 37.95
CA ILE A 156 -5.28 14.28 38.27
C ILE A 156 -6.13 13.71 39.42
N THR A 157 -6.48 12.42 39.35
CA THR A 157 -7.27 11.77 40.41
C THR A 157 -6.52 11.72 41.74
N ALA A 158 -5.21 11.45 41.72
CA ALA A 158 -4.38 11.51 42.92
C ALA A 158 -4.31 12.93 43.51
N LEU A 159 -4.12 13.96 42.69
CA LEU A 159 -4.11 15.36 43.14
C LEU A 159 -5.45 15.78 43.75
N LEU A 160 -6.57 15.42 43.12
CA LEU A 160 -7.90 15.68 43.67
C LEU A 160 -8.10 14.98 45.02
N ALA A 161 -7.68 13.72 45.15
CA ALA A 161 -7.74 12.99 46.41
C ALA A 161 -6.91 13.65 47.52
N ILE A 162 -5.70 14.13 47.19
CA ILE A 162 -4.83 14.87 48.13
C ILE A 162 -5.50 16.19 48.56
N VAL A 163 -6.04 16.97 47.61
CA VAL A 163 -6.73 18.24 47.93
C VAL A 163 -7.95 18.00 48.81
N VAL A 164 -8.74 16.96 48.52
CA VAL A 164 -9.89 16.57 49.35
C VAL A 164 -9.44 16.15 50.74
N ALA A 165 -8.35 15.39 50.86
CA ALA A 165 -7.78 15.00 52.16
C ALA A 165 -7.27 16.21 52.95
N MET A 166 -6.63 17.17 52.29
CA MET A 166 -6.19 18.43 52.91
C MET A 166 -7.36 19.30 53.36
N LYS A 167 -8.41 19.44 52.53
CA LYS A 167 -9.66 20.12 52.92
C LYS A 167 -10.37 19.41 54.08
N LYS A 168 -10.39 18.07 54.08
CA LYS A 168 -10.96 17.26 55.18
C LYS A 168 -10.16 17.42 56.48
N LYS A 169 -8.83 17.54 56.38
CA LYS A 169 -7.94 17.80 57.53
C LYS A 169 -8.16 19.20 58.10
N HIS A 170 -8.31 20.23 57.26
CA HIS A 170 -8.64 21.59 57.69
C HIS A 170 -10.06 21.70 58.28
N GLY A 171 -11.05 21.02 57.69
CA GLY A 171 -12.43 21.00 58.21
C GLY A 171 -12.55 20.31 59.57
N LYS A 172 -11.75 19.25 59.81
CA LYS A 172 -11.69 18.59 61.13
C LYS A 172 -10.94 19.42 62.19
N GLN A 173 -9.89 20.15 61.80
CA GLN A 173 -9.16 21.05 62.70
C GLN A 173 -10.03 22.25 63.14
N SER A 174 -10.83 22.82 62.24
CA SER A 174 -11.78 23.90 62.59
C SER A 174 -12.91 23.46 63.52
N PHE A 175 -13.37 22.21 63.46
CA PHE A 175 -14.46 21.72 64.31
C PHE A 175 -14.02 21.45 65.75
N VAL A 176 -12.74 21.11 65.99
CA VAL A 176 -12.22 20.84 67.34
C VAL A 176 -11.94 22.15 68.11
N LEU A 177 -11.58 23.24 67.43
CA LEU A 177 -11.33 24.54 68.07
C LEU A 177 -12.62 25.31 68.45
N ILE A 178 -13.79 24.89 67.96
CA ILE A 178 -15.10 25.49 68.32
C ILE A 178 -15.71 24.79 69.55
N TYR A 179 -15.21 23.61 69.93
CA TYR A 179 -15.73 22.79 71.04
C TYR A 179 -14.80 22.75 72.28
N LEU A 180 -13.86 23.71 72.41
CA LEU A 180 -12.98 23.89 73.57
C LEU A 180 -13.11 25.30 74.15
#